data_AF-A0A9X3P782-F1
#
_entry.id   AF-A0A9X3P782-F1
#
_cell.length_a   1.000
_cell.length_b   1.000
_cell.length_c   1.000
_cell.angle_alpha   90.00
_cell.angle_beta   90.00
_cell.angle_gamma   90.00
#
_symmetry.space_group_name_H-M   'P 1'
#
loop_
_entity.id
_entity.type
_entity.pdbx_description
1 polymer ?
#
loop_
_entity_poly.entity_id
_entity_poly.type
_entity_poly.pdbx_seq_one_letter_code
_entity_poly.pdbx_strand_id
1 'polypeptide(L)'
;MVLTVLAWPAPAAAQEESGGEELSFDYGVDGVSWYWSRQIDETLELGSISQQVEWPNPQSATTMPVAVELGENTKVAALSFNLAERGVTEGSEITDFKLTVAEGDDAGDSPTFNPTGKLVQACPITEAWTTGEAEMWDVQPPVGDGCVVGERAEPDPQEVADAEALLAAAQEAVEGGGEEVPVVEVPLPTWTFDLTELAKDWGQDPFANYGVMFMPVMDEATPVDTWQVNLKLPLRDDTQTPVNEYDATAYRLAATFSYTPGEAPEDGASDPGGDVIGGGSGGSGGGSGGGGGGTGGGTDEPAPEESASAEELAPAAYEPLEPKAPWYVWTLIPAGIVGAYLLHSVLGASSAAAGGGGAIDRIRAHNLDKRGWALPVPAGLWQKLTGRGGRS
;
A
#
# COMPACT_ATOMS: atom_id res chain seq x y z
N MET A 1 -31.39 39.89 36.32
CA MET A 1 -30.37 38.83 36.43
C MET A 1 -30.93 37.65 35.66
N VAL A 2 -30.51 37.48 34.42
CA VAL A 2 -30.99 36.42 33.52
C VAL A 2 -29.95 35.32 33.55
N LEU A 3 -30.36 34.12 33.99
CA LEU A 3 -29.53 32.92 33.96
C LEU A 3 -29.63 32.34 32.53
N THR A 4 -28.56 32.45 31.77
CA THR A 4 -28.43 31.77 30.47
C THR A 4 -27.91 30.36 30.75
N VAL A 5 -28.73 29.34 30.47
CA VAL A 5 -28.33 27.94 30.53
C VAL A 5 -27.54 27.62 29.26
N LEU A 6 -26.26 27.30 29.41
CA LEU A 6 -25.42 26.72 28.36
C LEU A 6 -25.88 25.26 28.13
N ALA A 7 -26.60 25.02 27.03
CA ALA A 7 -26.86 23.67 26.55
C ALA A 7 -25.62 23.17 25.80
N TRP A 8 -25.09 22.02 26.20
CA TRP A 8 -24.10 21.28 25.41
C TRP A 8 -24.71 20.75 24.11
N PRO A 9 -23.98 20.74 23.00
CA PRO A 9 -24.44 20.07 21.79
C PRO A 9 -24.59 18.57 22.06
N ALA A 10 -25.78 18.04 21.77
CA ALA A 10 -26.01 16.61 21.71
C ALA A 10 -25.16 15.99 20.58
N PRO A 11 -24.72 14.73 20.70
CA PRO A 11 -24.11 14.01 19.59
C PRO A 11 -25.08 13.95 18.40
N ALA A 12 -24.50 14.03 17.20
CA ALA A 12 -25.18 14.23 15.93
C ALA A 12 -26.37 13.28 15.73
N ALA A 13 -27.44 13.84 15.19
CA ALA A 13 -28.64 13.13 14.78
C ALA A 13 -28.34 12.12 13.66
N ALA A 14 -29.13 11.05 13.66
CA ALA A 14 -29.16 9.95 12.72
C ALA A 14 -28.92 10.38 11.25
N GLN A 15 -28.00 9.68 10.58
CA GLN A 15 -27.84 9.66 9.13
C GLN A 15 -29.10 9.02 8.51
N GLU A 16 -30.12 9.84 8.24
CA GLU A 16 -31.30 9.48 7.45
C GLU A 16 -31.05 9.79 5.97
N GLU A 17 -30.05 9.18 5.36
CA GLU A 17 -30.01 8.95 3.92
C GLU A 17 -29.01 7.82 3.69
N SER A 18 -29.50 6.65 3.27
CA SER A 18 -28.69 5.49 2.90
C SER A 18 -27.93 5.71 1.57
N GLY A 19 -27.60 6.95 1.25
CA GLY A 19 -26.70 7.28 0.15
C GLY A 19 -25.30 6.99 0.66
N GLY A 20 -24.64 5.99 0.08
CA GLY A 20 -23.26 5.66 0.43
C GLY A 20 -22.38 6.89 0.43
N GLU A 21 -21.48 6.97 1.40
CA GLU A 21 -20.49 8.04 1.44
C GLU A 21 -19.49 7.80 0.31
N GLU A 22 -19.31 8.82 -0.53
CA GLU A 22 -18.24 8.82 -1.51
C GLU A 22 -16.92 9.13 -0.78
N LEU A 23 -16.02 8.17 -0.82
CA LEU A 23 -14.68 8.23 -0.27
C LEU A 23 -13.69 8.58 -1.38
N SER A 24 -13.15 9.80 -1.31
CA SER A 24 -11.92 10.13 -2.03
C SER A 24 -10.72 9.47 -1.34
N PHE A 25 -9.78 8.96 -2.13
CA PHE A 25 -8.51 8.42 -1.62
C PHE A 25 -7.68 9.50 -0.91
N ASP A 26 -7.33 9.30 0.36
CA ASP A 26 -6.60 10.29 1.15
C ASP A 26 -5.15 9.87 1.43
N TYR A 27 -4.20 10.67 0.93
CA TYR A 27 -2.77 10.46 1.14
C TYR A 27 -2.40 10.59 2.63
N GLY A 28 -2.00 9.46 3.22
CA GLY A 28 -1.53 9.38 4.60
C GLY A 28 -2.53 8.71 5.55
N VAL A 29 -3.79 8.62 5.11
CA VAL A 29 -4.83 7.77 5.73
C VAL A 29 -4.85 6.41 5.04
N ASP A 30 -4.91 6.41 3.71
CA ASP A 30 -4.90 5.21 2.88
C ASP A 30 -3.46 4.82 2.49
N GLY A 31 -3.28 3.52 2.26
CA GLY A 31 -2.00 2.93 1.90
C GLY A 31 -1.98 2.49 0.44
N VAL A 32 -0.85 2.75 -0.23
CA VAL A 32 -0.53 2.13 -1.52
C VAL A 32 0.85 1.50 -1.42
N SER A 33 0.98 0.33 -2.01
CA SER A 33 2.21 -0.44 -2.09
C SER A 33 2.30 -1.16 -3.44
N TRP A 34 3.51 -1.52 -3.88
CA TRP A 34 3.75 -2.21 -5.16
C TRP A 34 4.71 -3.38 -4.99
N TYR A 35 4.58 -4.40 -5.83
CA TYR A 35 5.49 -5.55 -5.87
C TYR A 35 5.93 -5.80 -7.31
N TRP A 36 7.23 -5.99 -7.52
CA TRP A 36 7.81 -6.39 -8.80
C TRP A 36 8.68 -7.64 -8.63
N SER A 37 8.48 -8.65 -9.47
CA SER A 37 9.30 -9.87 -9.44
C SER A 37 10.54 -9.78 -10.33
N ARG A 38 10.56 -8.88 -11.32
CA ARG A 38 11.69 -8.66 -12.23
C ARG A 38 11.97 -7.17 -12.38
N GLN A 39 13.21 -6.75 -12.16
CA GLN A 39 13.66 -5.42 -12.54
C GLN A 39 14.13 -5.43 -14.00
N ILE A 40 14.06 -4.27 -14.66
CA ILE A 40 14.55 -4.14 -16.03
C ILE A 40 16.07 -3.98 -15.98
N ASP A 41 16.78 -4.96 -16.54
CA ASP A 41 18.21 -4.84 -16.83
C ASP A 41 18.39 -3.99 -18.09
N GLU A 42 18.79 -2.73 -17.94
CA GLU A 42 19.24 -1.95 -19.09
C GLU A 42 20.77 -2.03 -19.21
N THR A 43 21.24 -2.35 -20.41
CA THR A 43 22.67 -2.24 -20.72
C THR A 43 23.01 -0.80 -21.05
N LEU A 44 23.64 -0.09 -20.11
CA LEU A 44 24.21 1.22 -20.37
C LEU A 44 25.55 1.06 -21.10
N GLU A 45 25.58 1.50 -22.37
CA GLU A 45 26.81 1.60 -23.15
C GLU A 45 27.57 2.89 -22.79
N LEU A 46 28.49 2.79 -21.83
CA LEU A 46 29.43 3.85 -21.47
C LEU A 46 30.70 3.71 -22.31
N GLY A 47 30.59 3.98 -23.61
CA GLY A 47 31.71 3.87 -24.55
C GLY A 47 32.05 2.40 -24.86
N SER A 48 33.23 1.93 -24.44
CA SER A 48 33.65 0.52 -24.64
C SER A 48 33.25 -0.41 -23.50
N ILE A 49 32.52 0.09 -22.50
CA ILE A 49 32.08 -0.67 -21.34
C ILE A 49 30.55 -0.72 -21.39
N SER A 50 30.02 -1.91 -21.60
CA SER A 50 28.60 -2.25 -21.39
C SER A 50 28.42 -2.65 -19.94
N GLN A 51 27.72 -1.84 -19.15
CA GLN A 51 27.34 -2.19 -17.78
C GLN A 51 25.84 -2.49 -17.75
N GLN A 52 25.47 -3.67 -17.25
CA GLN A 52 24.07 -3.92 -16.87
C GLN A 52 23.80 -3.06 -15.64
N VAL A 53 22.86 -2.14 -15.75
CA VAL A 53 22.36 -1.37 -14.62
C VAL A 53 20.91 -1.79 -14.44
N GLU A 54 20.66 -2.36 -13.27
CA GLU A 54 19.32 -2.68 -12.80
C GLU A 54 18.67 -1.35 -12.41
N TRP A 55 17.72 -0.88 -13.22
CA TRP A 55 16.96 0.30 -12.89
C TRP A 55 15.66 -0.13 -12.19
N PRO A 56 15.32 0.42 -11.02
CA PRO A 56 13.97 0.31 -10.51
C PRO A 56 13.07 0.94 -11.57
N ASN A 57 12.19 0.14 -12.18
CA ASN A 57 11.30 0.58 -13.25
C ASN A 57 10.57 1.85 -12.78
N PRO A 58 10.90 3.06 -13.28
CA PRO A 58 10.44 4.29 -12.67
C PRO A 58 9.02 4.57 -13.16
N GLN A 59 8.08 3.72 -12.76
CA GLN A 59 6.68 4.09 -12.78
C GLN A 59 6.49 5.29 -11.88
N SER A 60 5.66 6.24 -12.31
CA SER A 60 5.28 7.36 -11.46
C SER A 60 4.80 6.83 -10.10
N ALA A 61 5.08 7.57 -9.02
CA ALA A 61 4.56 7.29 -7.68
C ALA A 61 3.02 7.35 -7.58
N THR A 62 2.35 7.68 -8.69
CA THR A 62 0.89 7.73 -8.85
C THR A 62 0.35 6.59 -9.72
N THR A 63 1.18 5.61 -10.06
CA THR A 63 0.83 4.53 -11.00
C THR A 63 0.92 3.18 -10.33
N MET A 64 -0.20 2.47 -10.30
CA MET A 64 -0.40 1.13 -9.75
C MET A 64 -0.37 0.10 -10.90
N PRO A 65 0.80 -0.48 -11.23
CA PRO A 65 0.91 -1.42 -12.34
C PRO A 65 0.33 -2.78 -12.01
N VAL A 66 -0.31 -3.39 -13.01
CA VAL A 66 -0.63 -4.81 -13.06
C VAL A 66 -0.06 -5.35 -14.37
N ALA A 67 0.95 -6.21 -14.28
CA ALA A 67 1.67 -6.70 -15.45
C ALA A 67 1.87 -8.21 -15.43
N VAL A 68 1.76 -8.78 -16.63
CA VAL A 68 2.11 -10.17 -16.95
C VAL A 68 3.21 -10.14 -17.99
N GLU A 69 4.27 -10.89 -17.78
CA GLU A 69 5.27 -11.18 -18.80
C GLU A 69 5.51 -12.68 -18.86
N LEU A 70 5.46 -13.25 -20.07
CA LEU A 70 5.68 -14.68 -20.29
C LEU A 70 4.78 -15.59 -19.43
N GLY A 71 3.54 -15.14 -19.17
CA GLY A 71 2.59 -15.90 -18.35
C GLY A 71 2.87 -15.87 -16.85
N GLU A 72 3.77 -15.01 -16.37
CA GLU A 72 4.05 -14.80 -14.95
C GLU A 72 3.67 -13.38 -14.53
N ASN A 73 3.21 -13.23 -13.28
CA ASN A 73 2.95 -11.91 -12.69
C ASN A 73 4.28 -11.21 -12.45
N THR A 74 4.54 -10.12 -13.17
CA THR A 74 5.78 -9.35 -13.00
C THR A 74 5.60 -8.13 -12.15
N LYS A 75 4.40 -7.54 -12.16
CA LYS A 75 4.06 -6.37 -11.35
C LYS A 75 2.65 -6.48 -10.82
N VAL A 76 2.47 -6.18 -9.55
CA VAL A 76 1.16 -6.04 -8.91
C VAL A 76 1.20 -4.84 -7.97
N ALA A 77 0.04 -4.22 -7.78
CA ALA A 77 -0.13 -3.10 -6.86
C ALA A 77 -1.14 -3.46 -5.78
N ALA A 78 -1.02 -2.84 -4.61
CA ALA A 78 -1.95 -2.98 -3.51
C ALA A 78 -2.47 -1.63 -3.05
N LEU A 79 -3.72 -1.62 -2.61
CA LEU A 79 -4.42 -0.47 -2.08
C LEU A 79 -5.13 -0.88 -0.79
N SER A 80 -4.90 -0.13 0.29
CA SER A 80 -5.56 -0.33 1.58
C SER A 80 -6.30 0.93 2.01
N PHE A 81 -7.50 0.74 2.56
CA PHE A 81 -8.35 1.81 3.06
C PHE A 81 -8.42 1.75 4.58
N ASN A 82 -8.16 2.87 5.25
CA ASN A 82 -8.31 2.94 6.70
C ASN A 82 -9.77 3.26 7.05
N LEU A 83 -10.61 2.22 7.09
CA LEU A 83 -12.04 2.37 7.35
C LEU A 83 -12.34 2.91 8.75
N ALA A 84 -11.48 2.62 9.73
CA ALA A 84 -11.62 3.16 11.09
C ALA A 84 -11.49 4.69 11.13
N GLU A 85 -10.50 5.24 10.41
CA GLU A 85 -10.35 6.70 10.27
C GLU A 85 -11.48 7.35 9.45
N ARG A 86 -12.17 6.55 8.63
CA ARG A 86 -13.37 6.93 7.88
C ARG A 86 -14.68 6.72 8.66
N GLY A 87 -14.59 6.44 9.97
CA GLY A 87 -15.73 6.37 10.87
C GLY A 87 -16.42 5.01 10.96
N VAL A 88 -15.93 3.99 10.26
CA VAL A 88 -16.45 2.62 10.41
C VAL A 88 -16.05 2.10 11.78
N THR A 89 -17.04 1.90 12.64
CA THR A 89 -16.84 1.33 13.97
C THR A 89 -16.74 -0.19 13.90
N GLU A 90 -15.98 -0.79 14.82
CA GLU A 90 -15.93 -2.25 14.98
C GLU A 90 -17.34 -2.85 15.12
N GLY A 91 -17.56 -4.01 14.50
CA GLY A 91 -18.87 -4.67 14.44
C GLY A 91 -19.83 -4.14 13.38
N SER A 92 -19.42 -3.18 12.55
CA SER A 92 -20.24 -2.68 11.44
C SER A 92 -20.42 -3.72 10.33
N GLU A 93 -21.54 -3.65 9.63
CA GLU A 93 -21.79 -4.46 8.43
C GLU A 93 -21.65 -3.59 7.19
N ILE A 94 -20.64 -3.87 6.36
CA ILE A 94 -20.48 -3.21 5.06
C ILE A 94 -21.50 -3.79 4.08
N THR A 95 -22.38 -2.92 3.58
CA THR A 95 -23.53 -3.28 2.73
C THR A 95 -23.30 -3.05 1.25
N ASP A 96 -22.41 -2.12 0.90
CA ASP A 96 -21.98 -1.83 -0.47
C ASP A 96 -20.56 -1.27 -0.38
N PHE A 97 -19.66 -1.74 -1.22
CA PHE A 97 -18.33 -1.16 -1.41
C PHE A 97 -17.93 -1.32 -2.87
N LYS A 98 -17.92 -0.22 -3.62
CA LYS A 98 -17.40 -0.19 -5.00
C LYS A 98 -16.18 0.70 -5.09
N LEU A 99 -15.12 0.13 -5.62
CA LEU A 99 -13.87 0.81 -5.92
C LEU A 99 -13.80 1.09 -7.42
N THR A 100 -13.62 2.34 -7.81
CA THR A 100 -13.42 2.76 -9.20
C THR A 100 -12.04 3.39 -9.35
N VAL A 101 -11.26 2.90 -10.32
CA VAL A 101 -9.89 3.34 -10.58
C VAL A 101 -9.73 3.65 -12.06
N ALA A 102 -9.19 4.82 -12.40
CA ALA A 102 -8.85 5.16 -13.76
C ALA A 102 -7.63 4.35 -14.25
N GLU A 103 -7.66 3.96 -15.51
CA GLU A 103 -6.52 3.45 -16.26
C GLU A 103 -5.84 4.63 -16.95
N GLY A 104 -4.55 4.84 -16.70
CA GLY A 104 -3.84 5.99 -17.26
C GLY A 104 -2.76 5.61 -18.26
N ASP A 105 -2.45 6.59 -19.10
CA ASP A 105 -1.39 6.56 -20.11
C ASP A 105 -0.48 7.80 -19.99
N ASP A 106 -0.29 8.33 -18.77
CA ASP A 106 0.53 9.52 -18.54
C ASP A 106 1.95 9.27 -19.09
N ALA A 107 2.61 10.31 -19.59
CA ALA A 107 3.92 10.19 -20.26
C ALA A 107 5.03 9.55 -19.40
N GLY A 108 4.84 9.44 -18.08
CA GLY A 108 5.73 8.78 -17.12
C GLY A 108 5.35 7.32 -16.76
N ASP A 109 4.29 6.77 -17.33
CA ASP A 109 3.78 5.42 -17.00
C ASP A 109 4.30 4.32 -17.90
N SER A 110 5.23 4.69 -18.79
CA SER A 110 5.62 3.82 -19.88
C SER A 110 6.32 2.55 -19.39
N PRO A 111 6.04 1.38 -20.00
CA PRO A 111 5.02 1.16 -21.03
C PRO A 111 3.71 0.59 -20.45
N THR A 112 2.56 1.17 -20.77
CA THR A 112 1.29 0.41 -20.89
C THR A 112 1.37 -0.39 -22.19
N PHE A 113 1.01 -1.67 -22.22
CA PHE A 113 1.01 -2.42 -23.46
C PHE A 113 -0.07 -3.50 -23.49
N ASN A 114 -0.80 -3.53 -24.61
CA ASN A 114 -1.84 -4.50 -24.91
C ASN A 114 -2.89 -4.74 -23.78
N PRO A 115 -3.47 -3.68 -23.17
CA PRO A 115 -4.44 -3.86 -22.08
C PRO A 115 -5.79 -4.40 -22.57
N THR A 116 -6.10 -4.25 -23.86
CA THR A 116 -7.41 -4.61 -24.42
C THR A 116 -7.71 -6.10 -24.27
N GLY A 117 -8.86 -6.41 -23.65
CA GLY A 117 -9.31 -7.78 -23.42
C GLY A 117 -8.56 -8.51 -22.32
N LYS A 118 -7.66 -7.83 -21.61
CA LYS A 118 -7.02 -8.34 -20.38
C LYS A 118 -7.91 -7.98 -19.20
N LEU A 119 -7.87 -8.81 -18.15
CA LEU A 119 -8.71 -8.68 -16.97
C LEU A 119 -7.82 -8.51 -15.74
N VAL A 120 -8.22 -7.58 -14.87
CA VAL A 120 -7.62 -7.35 -13.56
C VAL A 120 -8.62 -7.80 -12.50
N GLN A 121 -8.14 -8.39 -11.42
CA GLN A 121 -8.93 -8.75 -10.25
C GLN A 121 -8.33 -8.13 -8.99
N ALA A 122 -9.19 -7.79 -8.03
CA ALA A 122 -8.81 -7.35 -6.70
C ALA A 122 -8.90 -8.54 -5.74
N CYS A 123 -7.76 -8.97 -5.18
CA CYS A 123 -7.67 -10.07 -4.23
C CYS A 123 -7.43 -9.53 -2.81
N PRO A 124 -8.10 -10.06 -1.77
CA PRO A 124 -7.89 -9.60 -0.41
C PRO A 124 -6.47 -9.94 0.06
N ILE A 125 -5.84 -9.02 0.77
CA ILE A 125 -4.53 -9.27 1.38
C ILE A 125 -4.76 -9.90 2.75
N THR A 126 -4.08 -11.01 3.06
CA THR A 126 -4.31 -11.74 4.33
C THR A 126 -3.34 -11.38 5.44
N GLU A 127 -2.27 -10.63 5.13
CA GLU A 127 -1.25 -10.24 6.09
C GLU A 127 -0.87 -8.76 5.95
N ALA A 128 -0.62 -8.10 7.08
CA ALA A 128 -0.28 -6.68 7.11
C ALA A 128 0.98 -6.39 6.28
N TRP A 129 0.86 -5.43 5.37
CA TRP A 129 1.99 -4.93 4.59
C TRP A 129 2.34 -3.51 5.01
N THR A 130 3.62 -3.25 5.24
CA THR A 130 4.07 -1.89 5.58
C THR A 130 3.82 -0.97 4.38
N THR A 131 2.99 0.05 4.59
CA THR A 131 2.71 1.10 3.60
C THR A 131 3.99 1.82 3.17
N GLY A 132 4.17 2.05 1.88
CA GLY A 132 5.29 2.85 1.35
C GLY A 132 5.69 2.47 -0.07
N GLU A 133 6.50 3.33 -0.69
CA GLU A 133 7.17 3.03 -1.96
C GLU A 133 8.07 1.81 -1.76
N ALA A 134 7.59 0.67 -2.23
CA ALA A 134 8.24 -0.61 -2.06
C ALA A 134 9.41 -0.75 -3.04
N GLU A 135 10.57 -0.23 -2.67
CA GLU A 135 11.84 -0.50 -3.36
C GLU A 135 12.32 -1.93 -3.10
N MET A 136 11.61 -2.91 -3.66
CA MET A 136 11.96 -4.35 -3.71
C MET A 136 11.44 -5.18 -2.53
N TRP A 137 10.57 -6.14 -2.86
CA TRP A 137 10.28 -7.28 -1.99
C TRP A 137 10.58 -8.56 -2.75
N ASP A 138 11.29 -9.49 -2.11
CA ASP A 138 11.56 -10.82 -2.69
C ASP A 138 10.31 -11.72 -2.69
N VAL A 139 9.27 -11.35 -1.94
CA VAL A 139 8.09 -12.18 -1.70
C VAL A 139 6.83 -11.33 -1.83
N GLN A 140 5.97 -11.72 -2.76
CA GLN A 140 4.61 -11.17 -2.89
C GLN A 140 3.81 -11.53 -1.63
N PRO A 141 3.04 -10.59 -1.04
CA PRO A 141 2.15 -10.90 0.08
C PRO A 141 1.21 -12.06 -0.26
N PRO A 142 0.88 -12.93 0.70
CA PRO A 142 -0.17 -13.92 0.50
C PRO A 142 -1.49 -13.19 0.22
N VAL A 143 -2.12 -13.58 -0.88
CA VAL A 143 -3.47 -13.17 -1.24
C VAL A 143 -4.45 -14.26 -0.83
N GLY A 144 -5.60 -13.85 -0.30
CA GLY A 144 -6.66 -14.76 0.07
C GLY A 144 -7.48 -15.21 -1.13
N ASP A 145 -8.37 -16.17 -0.88
CA ASP A 145 -9.41 -16.55 -1.84
C ASP A 145 -10.47 -15.43 -1.98
N GLY A 146 -11.33 -15.55 -2.99
CA GLY A 146 -12.46 -14.62 -3.16
C GLY A 146 -12.15 -13.36 -3.96
N CYS A 147 -11.12 -13.38 -4.81
CA CYS A 147 -10.81 -12.27 -5.69
C CYS A 147 -12.03 -11.83 -6.52
N VAL A 148 -12.17 -10.52 -6.72
CA VAL A 148 -13.24 -9.91 -7.52
C VAL A 148 -12.66 -9.41 -8.83
N VAL A 149 -13.19 -9.88 -9.95
CA VAL A 149 -12.80 -9.41 -11.29
C VAL A 149 -13.36 -8.00 -11.51
N GLY A 150 -12.50 -7.08 -11.93
CA GLY A 150 -12.88 -5.71 -12.25
C GLY A 150 -13.59 -5.61 -13.59
N GLU A 151 -14.58 -4.73 -13.66
CA GLU A 151 -15.28 -4.36 -14.88
C GLU A 151 -14.61 -3.14 -15.50
N ARG A 152 -14.06 -3.29 -16.70
CA ARG A 152 -13.47 -2.17 -17.45
C ARG A 152 -14.52 -1.48 -18.31
N ALA A 153 -14.65 -0.17 -18.15
CA ALA A 153 -15.50 0.69 -18.96
C ALA A 153 -14.63 1.64 -19.81
N GLU A 154 -14.97 1.75 -21.08
CA GLU A 154 -14.40 2.78 -21.96
C GLU A 154 -15.15 4.10 -21.72
N PRO A 155 -14.46 5.25 -21.81
CA PRO A 155 -15.10 6.56 -21.73
C PRO A 155 -16.07 6.77 -22.90
N ASP A 156 -17.05 7.65 -22.73
CA ASP A 156 -17.96 8.00 -23.81
C ASP A 156 -17.18 8.68 -24.96
N PRO A 157 -17.26 8.16 -26.21
CA PRO A 157 -16.47 8.70 -27.31
C PRO A 157 -16.76 10.17 -27.64
N GLN A 158 -17.96 10.67 -27.35
CA GLN A 158 -18.31 12.07 -27.56
C GLN A 158 -17.68 12.95 -26.48
N GLU A 159 -17.68 12.51 -25.21
CA GLU A 159 -17.02 13.23 -24.13
C GLU A 159 -15.51 13.33 -24.35
N VAL A 160 -14.88 12.25 -24.84
CA VAL A 160 -13.46 12.26 -25.24
C VAL A 160 -13.23 13.26 -26.37
N ALA A 161 -14.03 13.20 -27.44
CA ALA A 161 -13.88 14.10 -28.58
C ALA A 161 -14.08 15.59 -28.20
N ASP A 162 -15.03 15.86 -27.31
CA ASP A 162 -15.29 17.22 -26.80
C ASP A 162 -14.13 17.71 -25.92
N ALA A 163 -13.59 16.84 -25.05
CA ALA A 163 -12.41 17.15 -24.24
C ALA A 163 -11.16 17.40 -25.11
N GLU A 164 -10.90 16.57 -26.11
CA GLU A 164 -9.78 16.76 -27.04
C GLU A 164 -9.90 18.07 -27.82
N ALA A 165 -11.11 18.43 -28.26
CA ALA A 165 -11.36 19.70 -28.95
C ALA A 165 -11.12 20.91 -28.03
N LEU A 166 -11.52 20.82 -26.76
CA LEU A 166 -11.24 21.84 -25.75
C LEU A 166 -9.75 21.96 -25.47
N LEU A 167 -9.04 20.84 -25.37
CA LEU A 167 -7.59 20.80 -25.15
C LEU A 167 -6.84 21.44 -26.32
N ALA A 168 -7.23 21.13 -27.57
CA ALA A 168 -6.66 21.76 -28.75
C ALA A 168 -6.89 23.28 -28.77
N ALA A 169 -8.11 23.73 -28.44
CA ALA A 169 -8.42 25.16 -28.36
C ALA A 169 -7.63 25.87 -27.24
N ALA A 170 -7.44 25.20 -26.09
CA ALA A 170 -6.62 25.70 -24.99
C ALA A 170 -5.15 25.86 -25.42
N GLN A 171 -4.60 24.88 -26.15
CA GLN A 171 -3.23 24.94 -26.67
C GLN A 171 -3.05 26.11 -27.67
N GLU A 172 -3.99 26.29 -28.60
CA GLU A 172 -3.95 27.43 -29.55
C GLU A 172 -3.99 28.78 -28.82
N ALA A 173 -4.77 28.90 -27.73
CA ALA A 173 -4.84 30.12 -26.94
C ALA A 173 -3.50 30.44 -26.26
N VAL A 174 -2.78 29.43 -25.77
CA VAL A 174 -1.43 29.57 -25.18
C VAL A 174 -0.43 30.05 -26.21
N GLU A 175 -0.42 29.44 -27.39
CA GLU A 175 0.45 29.85 -28.50
C GLU A 175 0.16 31.30 -28.96
N GLY A 176 -1.09 31.75 -28.80
CA GLY A 176 -1.54 33.12 -29.04
C GLY A 176 -1.18 34.14 -27.94
N GLY A 177 -0.53 33.72 -26.86
CA GLY A 177 -0.17 34.58 -25.72
C GLY A 177 -1.27 34.75 -24.67
N GLY A 178 -2.23 33.82 -24.59
CA GLY A 178 -3.16 33.71 -23.47
C GLY A 178 -2.44 33.38 -22.17
N GLU A 179 -2.89 33.98 -21.06
CA GLU A 179 -2.21 33.92 -19.76
C GLU A 179 -2.68 32.73 -18.89
N GLU A 180 -3.80 32.08 -19.24
CA GLU A 180 -4.37 30.96 -18.50
C GLU A 180 -4.77 29.80 -19.44
N VAL A 181 -4.28 28.60 -19.13
CA VAL A 181 -4.71 27.35 -19.79
C VAL A 181 -5.78 26.74 -18.91
N PRO A 182 -7.03 26.59 -19.37
CA PRO A 182 -7.97 25.76 -18.64
C PRO A 182 -7.40 24.34 -18.57
N VAL A 183 -7.45 23.73 -17.39
CA VAL A 183 -7.15 22.30 -17.24
C VAL A 183 -8.29 21.55 -17.92
N VAL A 184 -7.99 20.97 -19.08
CA VAL A 184 -8.93 20.14 -19.83
C VAL A 184 -8.53 18.69 -19.58
N GLU A 185 -9.43 17.95 -18.94
CA GLU A 185 -9.22 16.55 -18.63
C GLU A 185 -9.90 15.70 -19.68
N VAL A 186 -9.12 14.80 -20.27
CA VAL A 186 -9.64 13.80 -21.20
C VAL A 186 -10.11 12.61 -20.37
N PRO A 187 -11.40 12.20 -20.47
CA PRO A 187 -11.90 11.04 -19.76
C PRO A 187 -11.06 9.79 -20.06
N LEU A 188 -10.69 9.07 -19.01
CA LEU A 188 -9.88 7.85 -19.08
C LEU A 188 -10.76 6.61 -18.94
N PRO A 189 -10.34 5.44 -19.46
CA PRO A 189 -10.98 4.17 -19.13
C PRO A 189 -10.95 3.94 -17.62
N THR A 190 -11.99 3.29 -17.09
CA THR A 190 -12.11 3.04 -15.64
C THR A 190 -12.33 1.57 -15.35
N TRP A 191 -11.82 1.13 -14.22
CA TRP A 191 -12.00 -0.19 -13.65
C TRP A 191 -12.86 -0.10 -12.40
N THR A 192 -13.97 -0.83 -12.35
CA THR A 192 -14.82 -0.91 -11.16
C THR A 192 -14.74 -2.31 -10.54
N PHE A 193 -14.46 -2.36 -9.24
CA PHE A 193 -14.40 -3.57 -8.44
C PHE A 193 -15.48 -3.52 -7.36
N ASP A 194 -16.36 -4.52 -7.33
CA ASP A 194 -17.36 -4.69 -6.27
C ASP A 194 -16.73 -5.44 -5.10
N LEU A 195 -16.19 -4.70 -4.14
CA LEU A 195 -15.51 -5.22 -2.96
C LEU A 195 -16.48 -5.57 -1.83
N THR A 196 -17.80 -5.48 -2.04
CA THR A 196 -18.81 -5.63 -0.99
C THR A 196 -18.64 -6.94 -0.21
N GLU A 197 -18.49 -8.07 -0.91
CA GLU A 197 -18.33 -9.38 -0.27
C GLU A 197 -16.99 -9.50 0.49
N LEU A 198 -15.90 -8.93 -0.04
CA LEU A 198 -14.60 -8.91 0.62
C LEU A 198 -14.58 -8.03 1.86
N ALA A 199 -15.31 -6.92 1.81
CA ALA A 199 -15.33 -5.90 2.84
C ALA A 199 -16.21 -6.24 4.04
N LYS A 200 -17.07 -7.28 3.96
CA LYS A 200 -17.93 -7.70 5.08
C LYS A 200 -17.14 -7.90 6.38
N ASP A 201 -15.98 -8.54 6.28
CA ASP A 201 -15.12 -8.81 7.43
C ASP A 201 -14.39 -7.55 7.93
N TRP A 202 -14.14 -6.57 7.04
CA TRP A 202 -13.50 -5.31 7.40
C TRP A 202 -14.38 -4.41 8.26
N GLY A 203 -15.71 -4.53 8.16
CA GLY A 203 -16.61 -3.83 9.08
C GLY A 203 -16.61 -4.44 10.49
N GLN A 204 -16.40 -5.76 10.57
CA GLN A 204 -16.35 -6.48 11.85
C GLN A 204 -15.08 -6.14 12.62
N ASP A 205 -13.92 -6.18 11.96
CA ASP A 205 -12.64 -5.70 12.49
C ASP A 205 -11.97 -4.75 11.48
N PRO A 206 -12.18 -3.43 11.61
CA PRO A 206 -11.55 -2.43 10.75
C PRO A 206 -10.03 -2.45 10.76
N PHE A 207 -9.40 -3.02 11.80
CA PHE A 207 -7.94 -3.13 11.91
C PHE A 207 -7.39 -4.37 11.22
N ALA A 208 -8.25 -5.34 10.88
CA ALA A 208 -7.91 -6.49 10.04
C ALA A 208 -7.96 -6.18 8.54
N ASN A 209 -8.36 -4.96 8.15
CA ASN A 209 -8.34 -4.54 6.75
C ASN A 209 -6.90 -4.32 6.26
N TYR A 210 -6.36 -5.29 5.52
CA TYR A 210 -5.07 -5.15 4.85
C TYR A 210 -5.18 -4.65 3.40
N GLY A 211 -6.40 -4.38 2.93
CA GLY A 211 -6.67 -3.90 1.58
C GLY A 211 -6.77 -5.01 0.54
N VAL A 212 -6.64 -4.59 -0.72
CA VAL A 212 -6.67 -5.47 -1.89
C VAL A 212 -5.40 -5.35 -2.70
N MET A 213 -5.04 -6.44 -3.36
CA MET A 213 -4.00 -6.51 -4.36
C MET A 213 -4.62 -6.66 -5.75
N PHE A 214 -4.24 -5.79 -6.67
CA PHE A 214 -4.62 -5.89 -8.06
C PHE A 214 -3.73 -6.90 -8.77
N MET A 215 -4.34 -7.96 -9.25
CA MET A 215 -3.68 -9.07 -9.92
C MET A 215 -4.25 -9.28 -11.31
N PRO A 216 -3.45 -9.82 -12.25
CA PRO A 216 -3.99 -10.28 -13.51
C PRO A 216 -4.89 -11.50 -13.29
N VAL A 217 -5.98 -11.59 -14.06
CA VAL A 217 -6.73 -12.84 -14.18
C VAL A 217 -5.98 -13.73 -15.16
N MET A 218 -5.36 -14.78 -14.63
CA MET A 218 -4.65 -15.78 -15.41
C MET A 218 -5.61 -16.95 -15.68
N ASP A 219 -6.10 -17.08 -16.90
CA ASP A 219 -6.82 -18.27 -17.33
C ASP A 219 -5.85 -19.27 -18.01
N GLU A 220 -6.22 -20.56 -18.07
CA GLU A 220 -5.39 -21.59 -18.72
C GLU A 220 -5.17 -21.31 -20.23
N ALA A 221 -5.99 -20.43 -20.81
CA ALA A 221 -5.90 -19.99 -22.20
C ALA A 221 -5.04 -18.74 -22.38
N THR A 222 -4.58 -18.12 -21.28
CA THR A 222 -3.87 -16.84 -21.29
C THR A 222 -2.53 -17.15 -21.94
N PRO A 223 -2.29 -16.67 -23.17
CA PRO A 223 -1.06 -16.99 -23.85
C PRO A 223 0.12 -16.47 -23.02
N VAL A 224 1.34 -16.86 -23.39
CA VAL A 224 2.62 -16.24 -22.98
C VAL A 224 2.73 -14.75 -23.36
N ASP A 225 1.59 -14.10 -23.65
CA ASP A 225 1.41 -12.70 -23.91
C ASP A 225 1.95 -11.88 -22.76
N THR A 226 2.73 -10.89 -23.16
CA THR A 226 3.16 -9.81 -22.28
C THR A 226 2.05 -8.75 -22.37
N TRP A 227 1.46 -8.36 -21.24
CA TRP A 227 0.59 -7.17 -21.14
C TRP A 227 0.77 -6.41 -19.82
N GLN A 228 0.40 -5.13 -19.80
CA GLN A 228 0.37 -4.30 -18.60
C GLN A 228 -0.78 -3.29 -18.62
N VAL A 229 -1.48 -3.20 -17.49
CA VAL A 229 -2.48 -2.17 -17.17
C VAL A 229 -1.89 -1.25 -16.10
N ASN A 230 -2.07 0.06 -16.27
CA ASN A 230 -1.58 1.08 -15.35
C ASN A 230 -2.77 1.76 -14.66
N LEU A 231 -3.08 1.33 -13.44
CA LEU A 231 -4.12 1.96 -12.63
C LEU A 231 -3.59 3.25 -12.00
N LYS A 232 -4.47 4.23 -11.77
CA LYS A 232 -4.07 5.60 -11.41
C LYS A 232 -4.48 6.00 -10.01
N LEU A 233 -3.56 6.69 -9.32
CA LEU A 233 -3.86 7.47 -8.14
C LEU A 233 -4.10 8.94 -8.51
N PRO A 234 -4.80 9.70 -7.65
CA PRO A 234 -4.78 11.16 -7.70
C PRO A 234 -3.34 11.65 -7.62
N LEU A 235 -3.01 12.72 -8.32
CA LEU A 235 -1.72 13.38 -8.20
C LEU A 235 -1.61 14.03 -6.82
N ARG A 236 -0.40 14.10 -6.28
CA ARG A 236 -0.15 14.92 -5.08
C ARG A 236 -0.01 16.35 -5.52
N ASP A 237 -0.58 17.26 -4.73
CA ASP A 237 -0.44 18.70 -4.96
C ASP A 237 1.04 19.12 -4.93
N ASP A 238 1.57 19.59 -6.06
CA ASP A 238 2.86 20.27 -6.13
C ASP A 238 2.69 21.77 -5.93
N THR A 239 3.26 22.28 -4.84
CA THR A 239 3.32 23.71 -4.50
C THR A 239 3.94 24.62 -5.58
N GLN A 240 4.62 24.04 -6.58
CA GLN A 240 5.16 24.78 -7.73
C GLN A 240 4.13 24.98 -8.84
N THR A 241 3.05 24.21 -8.85
CA THR A 241 1.96 24.35 -9.79
C THR A 241 0.86 25.26 -9.21
N PRO A 242 0.21 26.09 -10.05
CA PRO A 242 -0.84 27.00 -9.58
C PRO A 242 -2.19 26.30 -9.33
N VAL A 243 -2.34 25.05 -9.80
CA VAL A 243 -3.58 24.27 -9.70
C VAL A 243 -3.39 23.23 -8.62
N ASN A 244 -4.43 22.99 -7.80
CA ASN A 244 -4.44 21.85 -6.91
C ASN A 244 -4.57 20.56 -7.73
N GLU A 245 -3.44 19.90 -8.01
CA GLU A 245 -3.38 18.70 -8.85
C GLU A 245 -4.18 17.54 -8.25
N TYR A 246 -4.24 17.45 -6.92
CA TYR A 246 -5.02 16.44 -6.22
C TYR A 246 -6.52 16.62 -6.48
N ASP A 247 -7.04 17.83 -6.27
CA ASP A 247 -8.48 18.09 -6.50
C ASP A 247 -8.85 17.87 -7.97
N ALA A 248 -7.97 18.25 -8.89
CA ALA A 248 -8.17 18.01 -10.32
C ALA A 248 -8.27 16.50 -10.60
N THR A 249 -7.40 15.70 -10.01
CA THR A 249 -7.27 14.27 -10.34
C THR A 249 -7.90 13.31 -9.32
N ALA A 250 -8.67 13.82 -8.36
CA ALA A 250 -9.32 13.00 -7.33
C ALA A 250 -10.25 11.93 -7.92
N TYR A 251 -10.85 12.19 -9.09
CA TYR A 251 -11.69 11.22 -9.80
C TYR A 251 -10.93 9.98 -10.30
N ARG A 252 -9.60 10.00 -10.35
CA ARG A 252 -8.78 8.86 -10.77
C ARG A 252 -8.91 7.66 -9.82
N LEU A 253 -9.28 7.90 -8.56
CA LEU A 253 -9.52 6.85 -7.58
C LEU A 253 -10.67 7.25 -6.65
N ALA A 254 -11.82 6.60 -6.82
CA ALA A 254 -13.00 6.81 -6.01
C ALA A 254 -13.43 5.49 -5.37
N ALA A 255 -13.78 5.51 -4.09
CA ALA A 255 -14.49 4.43 -3.45
C ALA A 255 -15.87 4.94 -3.02
N THR A 256 -16.91 4.14 -3.22
CA THR A 256 -18.24 4.40 -2.67
C THR A 256 -18.55 3.28 -1.70
N PHE A 257 -18.96 3.60 -0.49
CA PHE A 257 -19.28 2.58 0.49
C PHE A 257 -20.47 2.96 1.36
N SER A 258 -21.20 1.94 1.79
CA SER A 258 -22.33 2.06 2.71
C SER A 258 -22.18 0.99 3.78
N TYR A 259 -22.42 1.34 5.05
CA TYR A 259 -22.39 0.39 6.14
C TYR A 259 -23.53 0.63 7.13
N THR A 260 -23.93 -0.43 7.81
CA THR A 260 -24.78 -0.34 8.99
C THR A 260 -23.87 -0.38 10.22
N PRO A 261 -23.85 0.69 11.06
CA PRO A 261 -23.07 0.69 12.28
C PRO A 261 -23.42 -0.50 13.17
N GLY A 262 -22.40 -1.15 13.72
CA GLY A 262 -22.59 -2.22 14.70
C GLY A 262 -23.27 -1.71 15.97
N GLU A 263 -23.94 -2.61 16.70
CA GLU A 263 -24.34 -2.28 18.07
C GLU A 263 -23.08 -1.99 18.88
N ALA A 264 -22.97 -0.77 19.41
CA ALA A 264 -21.87 -0.44 20.31
C ALA A 264 -21.84 -1.52 21.40
N PRO A 265 -20.67 -2.11 21.70
CA PRO A 265 -20.58 -3.08 22.78
C PRO A 265 -21.23 -2.42 23.99
N GLU A 266 -22.26 -3.07 24.57
CA GLU A 266 -22.88 -2.55 25.78
C GLU A 266 -21.75 -2.44 26.80
N ASP A 267 -21.24 -1.21 26.98
CA ASP A 267 -20.21 -0.89 27.96
C ASP A 267 -20.80 -1.31 29.28
N GLY A 268 -20.47 -2.54 29.69
CA GLY A 268 -21.24 -3.29 30.66
C GLY A 268 -21.53 -2.37 31.82
N ALA A 269 -22.78 -1.89 31.88
CA ALA A 269 -23.15 -0.83 32.80
C ALA A 269 -22.70 -1.34 34.16
N SER A 270 -21.69 -0.68 34.73
CA SER A 270 -21.04 -1.16 35.93
C SER A 270 -22.14 -1.17 36.97
N ASP A 271 -22.67 -2.35 37.29
CA ASP A 271 -23.84 -2.47 38.17
C ASP A 271 -23.49 -1.72 39.46
N PRO A 272 -24.12 -0.57 39.74
CA PRO A 272 -23.74 0.26 40.87
C PRO A 272 -24.37 -0.35 42.13
N GLY A 273 -23.87 -1.51 42.57
CA GLY A 273 -24.44 -2.17 43.73
C GLY A 273 -23.95 -3.58 43.99
N GLY A 274 -22.76 -3.73 44.58
CA GLY A 274 -22.35 -5.03 45.09
C GLY A 274 -21.03 -5.00 45.85
N ASP A 275 -21.05 -4.43 47.06
CA ASP A 275 -20.01 -4.63 48.06
C ASP A 275 -19.81 -6.14 48.32
N VAL A 276 -18.79 -6.75 47.71
CA VAL A 276 -18.32 -8.09 48.08
C VAL A 276 -16.83 -8.02 48.35
N ILE A 277 -16.54 -7.67 49.60
CA ILE A 277 -15.28 -7.99 50.27
C ILE A 277 -15.22 -9.51 50.40
N GLY A 278 -14.45 -10.17 49.54
CA GLY A 278 -14.25 -11.62 49.59
C GLY A 278 -12.91 -12.01 49.00
N GLY A 279 -11.91 -12.17 49.86
CA GLY A 279 -10.57 -12.61 49.48
C GLY A 279 -10.56 -13.99 48.83
N GLY A 280 -9.71 -14.14 47.82
CA GLY A 280 -9.48 -15.41 47.12
C GLY A 280 -8.12 -15.40 46.43
N SER A 281 -7.11 -15.81 47.19
CA SER A 281 -5.79 -16.22 46.67
C SER A 281 -5.93 -17.57 45.97
N GLY A 282 -5.38 -17.73 44.77
CA GLY A 282 -5.11 -19.06 44.23
C GLY A 282 -4.98 -19.14 42.72
N GLY A 283 -3.84 -19.67 42.26
CA GLY A 283 -3.83 -20.56 41.10
C GLY A 283 -2.98 -20.14 39.91
N SER A 284 -1.67 -20.34 40.00
CA SER A 284 -0.83 -20.63 38.82
C SER A 284 -1.39 -21.83 38.06
N GLY A 285 -1.52 -21.70 36.74
CA GLY A 285 -1.77 -22.82 35.83
C GLY A 285 -0.92 -22.66 34.58
N GLY A 286 0.32 -23.13 34.64
CA GLY A 286 1.17 -23.27 33.47
C GLY A 286 0.71 -24.45 32.61
N GLY A 287 0.38 -24.19 31.35
CA GLY A 287 0.13 -25.19 30.32
C GLY A 287 1.27 -25.19 29.31
N SER A 288 2.17 -26.16 29.44
CA SER A 288 3.19 -26.51 28.45
C SER A 288 2.81 -27.86 27.83
N GLY A 289 2.73 -27.90 26.51
CA GLY A 289 2.61 -29.11 25.69
C GLY A 289 2.75 -28.68 24.22
N GLY A 290 3.69 -29.17 23.41
CA GLY A 290 4.57 -30.31 23.55
C GLY A 290 4.21 -31.40 22.54
N GLY A 291 4.77 -31.29 21.33
CA GLY A 291 5.30 -32.44 20.58
C GLY A 291 4.38 -33.21 19.61
N GLY A 292 4.96 -33.51 18.44
CA GLY A 292 4.53 -34.56 17.49
C GLY A 292 4.34 -33.97 16.08
N GLY A 293 5.25 -34.10 15.11
CA GLY A 293 6.25 -35.15 14.90
C GLY A 293 5.61 -36.35 14.19
N GLY A 294 5.34 -36.21 12.89
CA GLY A 294 4.72 -37.26 12.06
C GLY A 294 5.32 -37.32 10.67
N THR A 295 6.47 -37.97 10.56
CA THR A 295 7.05 -38.48 9.31
C THR A 295 6.35 -39.78 8.93
N GLY A 296 5.74 -39.83 7.74
CA GLY A 296 5.20 -41.04 7.13
C GLY A 296 5.79 -41.21 5.75
N GLY A 297 6.72 -42.16 5.61
CA GLY A 297 7.27 -42.62 4.34
C GLY A 297 6.71 -43.99 3.91
N GLY A 298 6.96 -44.31 2.64
CA GLY A 298 6.69 -45.60 1.99
C GLY A 298 5.58 -45.49 0.95
N THR A 299 5.67 -46.04 -0.26
CA THR A 299 6.65 -46.96 -0.87
C THR A 299 6.30 -47.06 -2.37
N ASP A 300 7.29 -47.43 -3.17
CA ASP A 300 7.30 -47.71 -4.62
C ASP A 300 6.20 -48.66 -5.16
N GLU A 301 5.78 -48.46 -6.44
CA GLU A 301 5.87 -49.46 -7.55
C GLU A 301 5.34 -48.89 -8.90
N PRO A 302 5.55 -49.52 -10.09
CA PRO A 302 6.19 -48.86 -11.24
C PRO A 302 5.31 -48.67 -12.49
N ALA A 303 5.94 -48.08 -13.52
CA ALA A 303 5.47 -47.61 -14.83
C ALA A 303 4.73 -48.64 -15.73
N PRO A 304 4.18 -48.21 -16.90
CA PRO A 304 5.03 -48.09 -18.09
C PRO A 304 4.80 -46.86 -19.00
N GLU A 305 5.87 -46.65 -19.76
CA GLU A 305 6.21 -45.76 -20.88
C GLU A 305 5.11 -45.31 -21.86
N GLU A 306 5.18 -44.04 -22.28
CA GLU A 306 5.10 -43.70 -23.70
C GLU A 306 5.91 -42.45 -24.04
N SER A 307 6.61 -42.54 -25.16
CA SER A 307 7.73 -41.73 -25.63
C SER A 307 7.32 -40.46 -26.39
N ALA A 308 7.92 -39.31 -26.05
CA ALA A 308 8.03 -38.17 -26.95
C ALA A 308 9.37 -37.44 -26.71
N SER A 309 10.06 -37.17 -27.80
CA SER A 309 11.44 -36.68 -27.88
C SER A 309 11.59 -35.28 -27.30
N ALA A 310 12.41 -35.14 -26.26
CA ALA A 310 12.94 -33.87 -25.78
C ALA A 310 14.42 -33.77 -26.19
N GLU A 311 14.77 -32.67 -26.86
CA GLU A 311 16.15 -32.25 -27.07
C GLU A 311 16.79 -31.99 -25.69
N GLU A 312 17.71 -32.86 -25.31
CA GLU A 312 18.49 -32.78 -24.07
C GLU A 312 19.49 -31.63 -24.17
N LEU A 313 19.08 -30.45 -23.70
CA LEU A 313 20.01 -29.38 -23.33
C LEU A 313 20.86 -29.88 -22.17
N ALA A 314 22.14 -30.15 -22.43
CA ALA A 314 23.10 -30.60 -21.44
C ALA A 314 23.06 -29.66 -20.21
N PRO A 315 22.95 -30.18 -18.98
CA PRO A 315 22.98 -29.36 -17.79
C PRO A 315 24.32 -28.62 -17.76
N ALA A 316 24.26 -27.29 -17.66
CA ALA A 316 25.44 -26.46 -17.45
C ALA A 316 26.17 -27.01 -16.23
N ALA A 317 27.36 -27.58 -16.45
CA ALA A 317 28.19 -28.10 -15.40
C ALA A 317 28.50 -26.96 -14.43
N TYR A 318 27.93 -27.04 -13.22
CA TYR A 318 28.21 -26.11 -12.15
C TYR A 318 29.65 -26.34 -11.72
N GLU A 319 30.58 -25.51 -12.21
CA GLU A 319 31.95 -25.53 -11.70
C GLU A 319 31.90 -25.02 -10.25
N PRO A 320 32.24 -25.85 -9.26
CA PRO A 320 32.30 -25.38 -7.88
C PRO A 320 33.34 -24.27 -7.80
N LEU A 321 32.88 -23.06 -7.47
CA LEU A 321 33.76 -21.92 -7.23
C LEU A 321 34.67 -22.26 -6.06
N GLU A 322 35.94 -22.60 -6.34
CA GLU A 322 36.95 -22.74 -5.31
C GLU A 322 37.17 -21.36 -4.67
N PRO A 323 36.91 -21.19 -3.36
CA PRO A 323 37.18 -19.93 -2.69
C PRO A 323 38.69 -19.68 -2.72
N LYS A 324 39.13 -18.76 -3.58
CA LYS A 324 40.54 -18.35 -3.72
C LYS A 324 41.08 -17.59 -2.50
N ALA A 325 40.21 -17.26 -1.54
CA ALA A 325 40.61 -16.57 -0.32
C ALA A 325 41.17 -17.57 0.71
N PRO A 326 42.36 -17.30 1.28
CA PRO A 326 42.89 -18.10 2.38
C PRO A 326 41.91 -18.19 3.54
N TRP A 327 41.82 -19.35 4.21
CA TRP A 327 40.83 -19.63 5.25
C TRP A 327 40.75 -18.57 6.38
N TYR A 328 41.86 -17.89 6.68
CA TYR A 328 41.91 -16.85 7.71
C TYR A 328 41.15 -15.57 7.32
N VAL A 329 40.93 -15.29 6.03
CA VAL A 329 40.14 -14.14 5.57
C VAL A 329 38.71 -14.23 6.07
N TRP A 330 38.13 -15.43 6.05
CA TRP A 330 36.78 -15.70 6.56
C TRP A 330 36.66 -15.50 8.08
N THR A 331 37.78 -15.64 8.82
CA THR A 331 37.81 -15.36 10.27
C THR A 331 37.93 -13.88 10.60
N LEU A 332 38.42 -13.06 9.66
CA LEU A 332 38.56 -11.61 9.86
C LEU A 332 37.23 -10.86 9.70
N ILE A 333 36.27 -11.40 8.95
CA ILE A 333 34.95 -10.76 8.74
C ILE A 333 34.15 -10.65 10.06
N PRO A 334 33.95 -11.73 10.85
CA PRO A 334 33.29 -11.62 12.15
C PRO A 334 34.05 -10.71 13.13
N ALA A 335 35.39 -10.78 13.13
CA ALA A 335 36.22 -9.94 13.98
C ALA A 335 36.09 -8.45 13.63
N GLY A 336 35.96 -8.12 12.33
CA GLY A 336 35.70 -6.77 11.85
C GLY A 336 34.34 -6.24 12.30
N ILE A 337 33.29 -7.06 12.22
CA ILE A 337 31.93 -6.69 12.67
C ILE A 337 31.91 -6.44 14.17
N VAL A 338 32.53 -7.31 14.97
CA VAL A 338 32.64 -7.12 16.43
C VAL A 338 33.47 -5.87 16.76
N GLY A 339 34.56 -5.62 16.03
CA GLY A 339 35.37 -4.43 16.17
C GLY A 339 34.59 -3.14 15.88
N ALA A 340 33.80 -3.11 14.80
CA ALA A 340 32.95 -1.98 14.45
C ALA A 340 31.85 -1.75 15.50
N TYR A 341 31.23 -2.81 16.02
CA TYR A 341 30.23 -2.72 17.09
C TYR A 341 30.81 -2.15 18.39
N LEU A 342 32.01 -2.60 18.79
CA LEU A 342 32.70 -2.06 19.96
C LEU A 342 33.11 -0.60 19.75
N LEU A 343 33.57 -0.24 18.54
CA LEU A 343 33.90 1.14 18.21
C LEU A 343 32.66 2.05 18.28
N HIS A 344 31.51 1.59 17.76
CA HIS A 344 30.21 2.27 17.87
C HIS A 344 29.78 2.44 19.34
N SER A 345 30.02 1.42 20.17
CA SER A 345 29.70 1.43 21.59
C SER A 345 30.55 2.45 22.38
N VAL A 346 31.83 2.58 22.03
CA VAL A 346 32.81 3.42 22.74
C VAL A 346 32.80 4.88 22.25
N LEU A 347 32.59 5.12 20.95
CA LEU A 347 32.58 6.48 20.38
C LEU A 347 31.25 7.23 20.61
N GLY A 348 30.31 6.62 21.32
CA GLY A 348 29.21 7.33 21.92
C GLY A 348 27.96 7.36 21.03
N ALA A 349 27.03 6.47 21.38
CA ALA A 349 25.67 6.89 21.63
C ALA A 349 25.75 8.08 22.62
N SER A 350 25.86 9.28 22.07
CA SER A 350 25.69 10.51 22.83
C SER A 350 24.34 10.39 23.51
N SER A 351 24.37 10.47 24.84
CA SER A 351 23.21 10.45 25.71
C SER A 351 22.26 11.60 25.37
N ALA A 352 21.45 11.44 24.34
CA ALA A 352 20.18 12.11 24.23
C ALA A 352 19.26 11.45 25.24
N ALA A 353 18.68 12.27 26.10
CA ALA A 353 17.89 11.88 27.25
C ALA A 353 16.87 10.77 26.93
N ALA A 354 16.68 9.88 27.90
CA ALA A 354 15.60 8.92 27.93
C ALA A 354 14.24 9.63 27.84
N GLY A 355 13.76 9.83 26.61
CA GLY A 355 12.36 10.00 26.26
C GLY A 355 11.98 8.77 25.44
N GLY A 356 10.99 8.01 25.90
CA GLY A 356 10.54 6.79 25.26
C GLY A 356 10.23 7.04 23.78
N GLY A 357 11.05 6.47 22.91
CA GLY A 357 10.87 6.50 21.48
C GLY A 357 11.58 5.29 20.89
N GLY A 358 10.82 4.25 20.55
CA GLY A 358 11.35 3.00 20.02
C GLY A 358 12.05 3.20 18.67
N ALA A 359 12.61 2.14 18.10
CA ALA A 359 13.12 2.16 16.72
C ALA A 359 12.05 2.66 15.72
N ILE A 360 10.78 2.38 16.01
CA ILE A 360 9.61 2.82 15.24
C ILE A 360 9.45 4.35 15.26
N ASP A 361 9.65 5.01 16.40
CA ASP A 361 9.54 6.47 16.48
C ASP A 361 10.71 7.17 15.77
N ARG A 362 11.88 6.52 15.73
CA ARG A 362 13.01 7.00 14.91
C ARG A 362 12.76 6.86 13.42
N ILE A 363 12.10 5.78 12.99
CA ILE A 363 11.69 5.62 11.58
C ILE A 363 10.60 6.65 11.22
N ARG A 364 9.60 6.86 12.09
CA ARG A 364 8.59 7.90 11.88
C ARG A 364 9.19 9.30 11.85
N ALA A 365 10.09 9.64 12.78
CA ALA A 365 10.75 10.94 12.82
C ALA A 365 11.66 11.16 11.58
N HIS A 366 12.37 10.14 11.14
CA HIS A 366 13.20 10.20 9.93
C HIS A 366 12.35 10.36 8.66
N ASN A 367 11.20 9.68 8.57
CA ASN A 367 10.28 9.82 7.44
C ASN A 367 9.53 11.16 7.45
N LEU A 368 9.25 11.73 8.62
CA LEU A 368 8.68 13.08 8.75
C LEU A 368 9.68 14.17 8.37
N ASP A 369 10.94 14.03 8.76
CA ASP A 369 12.02 14.97 8.41
C ASP A 369 12.29 14.99 6.90
N LYS A 370 12.29 13.81 6.25
CA LYS A 370 12.38 13.71 4.78
C LYS A 370 11.18 14.31 4.03
N ARG A 371 10.02 14.39 4.68
CA ARG A 371 8.80 15.00 4.13
C ARG A 371 8.72 16.52 4.35
N GLY A 372 9.76 17.14 4.89
CA GLY A 372 9.82 18.60 5.09
C GLY A 372 8.92 19.11 6.22
N TRP A 373 8.35 18.21 7.02
CA TRP A 373 7.43 18.57 8.10
C TRP A 373 8.18 18.56 9.44
N ALA A 374 8.62 19.74 9.88
CA ALA A 374 9.00 19.93 11.27
C ALA A 374 7.72 20.02 12.11
N LEU A 375 7.53 19.11 13.07
CA LEU A 375 6.46 19.26 14.07
C LEU A 375 6.56 20.65 14.70
N PRO A 376 5.47 21.43 14.80
CA PRO A 376 5.48 22.67 15.54
C PRO A 376 5.82 22.31 17.00
N VAL A 377 7.01 22.70 17.43
CA VAL A 377 7.38 22.63 18.85
C VAL A 377 6.29 23.38 19.60
N PRO A 378 5.57 22.74 20.54
CA PRO A 378 4.47 23.38 21.23
C PRO A 378 4.97 24.70 21.83
N ALA A 379 4.32 25.80 21.44
CA ALA A 379 4.60 27.13 21.94
C ALA A 379 4.49 27.12 23.46
N GLY A 380 5.65 27.05 24.13
CA GLY A 380 5.71 26.93 25.59
C GLY A 380 6.94 26.17 26.11
N LEU A 381 7.56 25.30 25.31
CA LEU A 381 8.73 24.54 25.78
C LEU A 381 9.97 25.44 25.99
N TRP A 382 10.18 26.42 25.11
CA TRP A 382 11.25 27.42 25.25
C TRP A 382 11.04 28.41 26.41
N GLN A 383 9.79 28.74 26.76
CA GLN A 383 9.49 29.57 27.92
C GLN A 383 9.70 28.84 29.26
N LYS A 384 9.50 27.51 29.30
CA LYS A 384 9.82 26.70 30.48
C LYS A 384 11.33 26.46 30.66
N LEU A 385 12.10 26.39 29.59
CA LEU A 385 13.55 26.12 29.66
C LEU A 385 14.40 27.37 29.94
N THR A 386 13.92 28.57 29.59
CA THR A 386 14.70 29.81 29.76
C THR A 386 14.41 30.57 31.06
N GLY A 387 13.45 30.11 31.88
CA GLY A 387 13.19 30.67 33.22
C GLY A 387 12.81 32.16 33.25
N ARG A 388 12.47 32.76 32.10
CA ARG A 388 12.18 34.20 32.01
C ARG A 388 10.67 34.44 32.07
N GLY A 389 10.11 34.21 33.25
CA GLY A 389 8.77 34.69 33.60
C GLY A 389 8.77 36.21 33.69
N GLY A 390 8.04 36.87 32.81
CA GLY A 390 7.76 38.31 32.88
C GLY A 390 6.93 38.62 34.13
N ARG A 391 7.44 39.52 34.96
CA ARG A 391 6.63 40.35 35.86
C ARG A 391 6.15 41.57 35.07
N SER A 392 4.92 41.97 35.38
CA SER A 392 4.12 43.13 34.94
C SER A 392 3.67 43.13 33.49
#